data_AF-A0A358FWW3-F1
#
_entry.id   AF-A0A358FWW3-F1
#
_cell.length_a   1.000
_cell.length_b   1.000
_cell.length_c   1.000
_cell.angle_alpha   90.00
_cell.angle_beta   90.00
_cell.angle_gamma   90.00
#
_symmetry.space_group_name_H-M   'P 1'
#
loop_
_entity.id
_entity.type
_entity.pdbx_description
1 polymer ?
#
loop_
_entity_poly.entity_id
_entity_poly.type
_entity_poly.pdbx_seq_one_letter_code
_entity_poly.pdbx_strand_id
1 'polypeptide(L)'
;GQWEFQIGPLGPTAVGDQMYVARWLLHRIAEDYDVVISFDAKPMKGDWNGAGCHTNFSTVAMRDNYKAITAACEAIGKNYMNLVQNYG
;
A
#
# COMPACT_ATOMS: atom_id res chain seq x y z
N GLY A 1 9.97 11.65 -11.83
CA GLY A 1 10.58 10.38 -11.36
C GLY A 1 9.54 9.59 -10.57
N GLN A 2 9.84 8.35 -10.20
CA GLN A 2 9.00 7.50 -9.34
C GLN A 2 9.74 7.23 -8.03
N TRP A 3 9.02 7.25 -6.90
CA TRP A 3 9.57 7.09 -5.55
C TRP A 3 8.62 6.27 -4.67
N GLU A 4 9.14 5.76 -3.55
CA GLU A 4 8.39 5.01 -2.55
C GLU A 4 8.79 5.48 -1.13
N PHE A 5 7.83 5.46 -0.22
CA PHE A 5 8.06 5.57 1.22
C PHE A 5 7.17 4.57 1.96
N GLN A 6 7.59 4.10 3.12
CA GLN A 6 6.87 3.09 3.90
C GLN A 6 6.35 3.66 5.23
N ILE A 7 5.17 3.22 5.65
CA ILE A 7 4.55 3.54 6.94
C ILE A 7 4.30 2.23 7.69
N GLY A 8 4.81 2.12 8.91
CA GLY A 8 4.60 0.95 9.77
C GLY A 8 5.85 0.52 10.55
N PRO A 9 5.74 -0.56 11.34
CA PRO A 9 4.54 -1.37 11.58
C PRO A 9 3.56 -0.70 12.56
N LEU A 10 2.27 -0.75 12.27
CA LEU A 10 1.21 -0.09 13.06
C LEU A 10 -0.08 -0.94 13.09
N GLY A 11 -1.00 -0.59 13.98
CA GLY A 11 -2.35 -1.16 13.99
C GLY A 11 -3.21 -0.67 12.81
N PRO A 12 -4.33 -1.37 12.49
CA PRO A 12 -5.11 -1.12 11.27
C PRO A 12 -5.64 0.31 11.11
N THR A 13 -6.12 0.92 12.19
CA THR A 13 -6.64 2.31 12.13
C THR A 13 -5.49 3.31 11.98
N ALA A 14 -4.46 3.18 12.81
CA ALA A 14 -3.32 4.11 12.82
C ALA A 14 -2.54 4.12 11.50
N VAL A 15 -2.38 2.97 10.84
CA VAL A 15 -1.72 2.94 9.52
C VAL A 15 -2.54 3.68 8.46
N GLY A 16 -3.87 3.59 8.51
CA GLY A 16 -4.77 4.37 7.65
C GLY A 16 -4.64 5.87 7.89
N ASP A 17 -4.74 6.29 9.16
CA ASP A 17 -4.63 7.70 9.55
C ASP A 17 -3.30 8.30 9.10
N GLN A 18 -2.19 7.61 9.39
CA GLN A 18 -0.86 8.09 9.02
C GLN A 18 -0.62 8.07 7.50
N MET A 19 -1.17 7.11 6.76
CA MET A 19 -1.10 7.08 5.30
C MET A 19 -1.77 8.29 4.67
N TYR A 20 -2.96 8.67 5.13
CA TYR A 20 -3.65 9.85 4.63
C TYR A 20 -2.91 11.15 4.96
N VAL A 21 -2.41 11.29 6.19
CA VAL A 21 -1.61 12.47 6.58
C VAL A 21 -0.29 12.53 5.79
N ALA A 22 0.38 11.40 5.57
CA ALA A 22 1.61 11.36 4.77
C ALA A 22 1.36 11.78 3.31
N ARG A 23 0.26 11.33 2.70
CA ARG A 23 -0.13 11.77 1.34
C ARG A 23 -0.42 13.27 1.29
N TRP A 24 -1.12 13.79 2.31
CA TRP A 24 -1.37 15.22 2.42
C TRP A 24 -0.07 16.03 2.54
N LEU A 25 0.87 15.58 3.39
CA LEU A 25 2.19 16.20 3.54
C LEU A 25 2.98 16.17 2.24
N LEU A 26 2.92 15.06 1.50
CA LEU A 26 3.59 14.93 0.21
C LEU A 26 3.08 15.95 -0.81
N HIS A 27 1.76 16.14 -0.90
CA HIS A 27 1.18 17.20 -1.73
C HIS A 27 1.59 18.59 -1.24
N ARG A 28 1.59 18.83 0.08
CA ARG A 28 1.99 20.13 0.66
C ARG A 28 3.42 20.51 0.34
N ILE A 29 4.35 19.57 0.44
CA ILE A 29 5.75 19.78 0.05
C ILE A 29 5.83 20.03 -1.46
N ALA A 30 5.08 19.28 -2.28
CA ALA A 30 5.11 19.42 -3.73
C ALA A 30 4.70 20.82 -4.22
N GLU A 31 3.78 21.49 -3.50
CA GLU A 31 3.38 22.88 -3.78
C GLU A 31 4.57 23.86 -3.71
N ASP A 32 5.50 23.69 -2.76
CA ASP A 32 6.66 24.58 -2.60
C ASP A 32 7.67 24.47 -3.76
N TYR A 33 7.63 23.36 -4.51
CA TYR A 33 8.55 23.07 -5.61
C TYR A 33 7.88 23.10 -6.99
N ASP A 34 6.61 23.50 -7.08
CA ASP A 34 5.82 23.54 -8.32
C ASP A 34 5.83 22.19 -9.08
N VAL A 35 5.67 21.09 -8.35
CA VAL A 35 5.58 19.73 -8.90
C VAL A 35 4.25 19.06 -8.56
N VAL A 36 3.80 18.15 -9.43
CA VAL A 36 2.55 17.42 -9.25
C VAL A 36 2.83 15.99 -8.81
N ILE A 37 2.08 15.53 -7.81
CA ILE A 37 2.08 14.14 -7.34
C ILE A 37 0.91 13.41 -7.98
N SER A 38 1.17 12.24 -8.57
CA SER A 38 0.14 11.30 -9.04
C SER A 38 0.27 9.98 -8.26
N PHE A 39 -0.88 9.41 -7.90
CA PHE A 39 -1.01 8.06 -7.35
C PHE A 39 -1.63 7.08 -8.35
N ASP A 40 -1.68 7.44 -9.65
CA ASP A 40 -2.21 6.56 -10.68
C ASP A 40 -1.38 5.27 -10.73
N ALA A 41 -2.06 4.12 -10.81
CA ALA A 41 -1.37 2.82 -10.83
C ALA A 41 -0.45 2.65 -12.05
N LYS A 42 -0.69 3.42 -13.12
CA LYS A 42 0.10 3.38 -14.36
C LYS A 42 0.13 4.78 -15.01
N PRO A 43 0.97 5.71 -14.53
CA PRO A 43 0.98 7.08 -15.03
C PRO A 43 1.57 7.18 -16.45
N MET A 44 2.47 6.27 -16.81
CA MET A 44 3.10 6.22 -18.15
C MET A 44 2.74 4.92 -18.87
N LYS A 45 2.29 5.04 -20.12
CA LYS A 45 2.04 3.91 -21.02
C LYS A 45 3.37 3.32 -21.54
N GLY A 46 3.33 2.05 -21.95
CA GLY A 46 4.48 1.34 -22.48
C GLY A 46 5.32 0.65 -21.41
N ASP A 47 6.61 0.48 -21.70
CA ASP A 47 7.57 -0.27 -20.89
C ASP A 47 8.14 0.58 -19.73
N TRP A 48 7.22 1.06 -18.89
CA TRP A 48 7.52 1.78 -17.65
C TRP A 48 6.90 1.03 -16.49
N ASN A 49 7.48 1.12 -15.29
CA ASN A 49 6.88 0.50 -14.11
C ASN A 49 5.52 1.13 -13.76
N GLY A 50 4.64 0.34 -13.17
CA GLY A 50 3.44 0.85 -12.49
C GLY A 50 3.76 1.33 -11.07
N ALA A 51 2.80 1.97 -10.42
CA ALA A 51 2.85 2.34 -9.01
C ALA A 51 1.84 1.49 -8.22
N GLY A 52 2.29 0.89 -7.12
CA GLY A 52 1.47 0.07 -6.24
C GLY A 52 1.53 0.56 -4.79
N CYS A 53 0.68 -0.01 -3.95
CA CYS A 53 0.66 0.26 -2.51
C CYS A 53 0.79 -1.07 -1.73
N HIS A 54 1.97 -1.68 -1.79
CA HIS A 54 2.22 -2.96 -1.11
C HIS A 54 1.88 -2.86 0.38
N THR A 55 1.07 -3.80 0.87
CA THR A 55 0.62 -3.83 2.26
C THR A 55 1.18 -5.06 2.95
N ASN A 56 2.07 -4.84 3.92
CA ASN A 56 2.56 -5.90 4.79
C ASN A 56 1.58 -6.12 5.95
N PHE A 57 1.29 -7.38 6.29
CA PHE A 57 0.33 -7.73 7.32
C PHE A 57 0.83 -8.88 8.19
N SER A 58 0.58 -8.81 9.51
CA SER A 58 0.81 -9.92 10.42
C SER A 58 -0.17 -9.90 11.59
N THR A 59 -0.56 -11.09 12.06
CA THR A 59 -1.15 -11.30 13.39
C THR A 59 -0.07 -11.78 14.36
N VAL A 60 -0.39 -11.86 15.66
CA VAL A 60 0.51 -12.47 16.67
C VAL A 60 0.90 -13.89 16.22
N ALA A 61 -0.08 -14.71 15.85
CA ALA A 61 0.15 -16.08 15.40
C ALA A 61 1.04 -16.18 14.15
N MET A 62 0.94 -15.23 13.21
CA MET A 62 1.79 -15.21 12.01
C MET A 62 3.24 -14.88 12.32
N ARG A 63 3.51 -14.08 13.35
CA ARG A 63 4.89 -13.75 13.75
C ARG A 63 5.61 -14.92 14.39
N ASP A 64 4.85 -15.84 15.00
CA ASP A 64 5.39 -17.00 15.70
C ASP A 64 5.33 -18.30 14.86
N ASN A 65 4.50 -18.36 13.81
CA ASN A 65 4.26 -19.60 13.07
C ASN A 65 3.97 -19.39 11.58
N TYR A 66 4.84 -19.97 10.74
CA TYR A 66 4.71 -19.94 9.28
C TYR A 66 3.40 -20.57 8.76
N LYS A 67 2.85 -21.58 9.44
CA LYS A 67 1.56 -22.18 9.03
C LYS A 67 0.41 -21.19 9.07
N ALA A 68 0.44 -20.23 10.01
CA ALA A 68 -0.56 -19.17 10.07
C ALA A 68 -0.46 -18.21 8.87
N ILE A 69 0.75 -18.03 8.33
CA ILE A 69 0.99 -17.25 7.11
C ILE A 69 0.39 -17.99 5.90
N THR A 70 0.70 -19.28 5.74
CA THR A 70 0.15 -20.09 4.64
C THR A 70 -1.37 -20.12 4.66
N ALA A 71 -1.98 -20.32 5.84
CA ALA A 71 -3.43 -20.30 6.01
C ALA A 71 -4.05 -18.95 5.62
N ALA A 72 -3.40 -17.83 5.96
CA ALA A 72 -3.84 -16.49 5.56
C ALA A 72 -3.77 -16.31 4.03
N CYS A 73 -2.70 -16.77 3.39
CA CYS A 73 -2.57 -16.75 1.93
C CYS A 73 -3.66 -17.57 1.23
N GLU A 74 -3.97 -18.77 1.74
CA GLU A 74 -5.06 -19.61 1.22
C GLU A 74 -6.44 -18.92 1.37
N ALA A 75 -6.67 -18.24 2.50
CA ALA A 75 -7.91 -17.50 2.73
C ALA A 75 -8.05 -16.32 1.75
N ILE A 76 -6.99 -15.56 1.52
CA ILE A 76 -6.94 -14.48 0.50
C ILE A 76 -7.22 -15.06 -0.88
N GLY A 77 -6.57 -16.18 -1.24
CA GLY A 77 -6.74 -16.84 -2.53
C GLY A 77 -8.17 -17.29 -2.81
N LYS A 78 -8.97 -17.62 -1.79
CA LYS A 78 -10.39 -17.97 -1.94
C LYS A 78 -11.29 -16.77 -2.22
N ASN A 79 -10.85 -15.55 -1.89
CA ASN A 79 -11.66 -14.33 -1.99
C ASN A 79 -11.00 -13.23 -2.86
N TYR A 80 -9.98 -13.58 -3.66
CA TYR A 80 -9.10 -12.58 -4.29
C TYR A 80 -9.85 -11.60 -5.20
N MET A 81 -10.89 -12.04 -5.93
CA MET A 81 -11.64 -11.15 -6.82
C MET A 81 -12.38 -10.05 -6.06
N ASN A 82 -12.95 -10.37 -4.90
CA ASN A 82 -13.59 -9.38 -4.05
C ASN A 82 -12.57 -8.36 -3.52
N LEU A 83 -11.37 -8.81 -3.18
CA LEU A 83 -10.28 -7.93 -2.76
C LEU A 83 -9.82 -7.01 -3.90
N VAL A 84 -9.58 -7.57 -5.09
CA VAL A 84 -9.17 -6.81 -6.29
C VAL A 84 -10.16 -5.70 -6.65
N GLN A 85 -11.47 -5.96 -6.51
CA GLN A 85 -12.52 -4.96 -6.74
C GLN A 85 -12.45 -3.74 -5.79
N ASN A 86 -11.70 -3.83 -4.69
CA ASN A 86 -11.57 -2.79 -3.68
C ASN A 86 -10.13 -2.26 -3.52
N TYR A 87 -9.19 -2.68 -4.37
CA TYR A 87 -7.74 -2.37 -4.25
C TYR A 87 -7.25 -1.22 -5.12
N GLY A 88 -8.18 -0.41 -5.64
CA GLY A 88 -7.89 0.76 -6.46
C GLY A 88 -9.17 1.40 -6.95
#